data_AF-A0A941S7W3-F1
#
_entry.id   AF-A0A941S7W3-F1
#
_cell.length_a   1.000
_cell.length_b   1.000
_cell.length_c   1.000
_cell.angle_alpha   90.00
_cell.angle_beta   90.00
_cell.angle_gamma   90.00
#
_symmetry.space_group_name_H-M   'P 1'
#
loop_
_entity.id
_entity.type
_entity.pdbx_description
1 polymer ?
#
loop_
_entity_poly.entity_id
_entity_poly.type
_entity_poly.pdbx_seq_one_letter_code
_entity_poly.pdbx_strand_id
1 'polypeptide(L)'
;LRVGNQWVLYYCATETPQGGHHVVKAVTSPDLIHWSNPRIVFRASQTGTFGGPTESPFVVARDNKYYLFVCTNAPYNTSAAYVSDDPFSFDIAHTVMTFPAHGAEVVHAGDRWYVSSCGWEQGGLYLADLNWDDKT
;
A
#
# COMPACT_ATOMS: atom_id res chain seq x y z
N LEU A 1 2.86 8.86 5.10
CA LEU A 1 4.26 8.61 5.53
C LEU A 1 5.05 9.92 5.48
N ARG A 2 6.06 10.12 6.35
CA ARG A 2 7.01 11.23 6.21
C ARG A 2 8.35 10.70 5.71
N VAL A 3 8.88 11.27 4.63
CA VAL A 3 10.18 10.92 4.03
C VAL A 3 11.02 12.18 3.99
N GLY A 4 12.08 12.22 4.80
CA GLY A 4 12.85 13.44 5.02
C GLY A 4 11.98 14.59 5.53
N ASN A 5 11.97 15.70 4.81
CA ASN A 5 11.15 16.87 5.14
C ASN A 5 9.76 16.89 4.47
N GLN A 6 9.40 15.85 3.70
CA GLN A 6 8.14 15.77 2.96
C GLN A 6 7.17 14.76 3.58
N TRP A 7 5.89 15.09 3.53
CA TRP A 7 4.80 14.14 3.64
C TRP A 7 4.54 13.48 2.29
N VAL A 8 4.21 12.19 2.32
CA VAL A 8 3.86 11.39 1.15
C VAL A 8 2.45 10.82 1.36
N LEU A 9 1.60 11.06 0.37
CA LEU A 9 0.27 10.47 0.24
C LEU A 9 0.30 9.48 -0.91
N TYR A 10 -0.02 8.22 -0.61
CA TYR A 10 -0.15 7.13 -1.58
C TYR A 10 -1.63 6.92 -1.89
N TYR A 11 -1.97 6.70 -3.15
CA TYR A 11 -3.37 6.54 -3.57
C TYR A 11 -3.48 5.61 -4.79
N CYS A 12 -4.57 4.85 -4.84
CA CYS A 12 -4.92 4.03 -6.00
C CYS A 12 -5.33 4.92 -7.17
N ALA A 13 -4.94 4.54 -8.38
CA ALA A 13 -5.37 5.21 -9.60
C ALA A 13 -5.24 4.27 -10.80
N THR A 14 -5.69 4.72 -11.95
CA THR A 14 -5.22 4.25 -13.24
C THR A 14 -4.10 5.16 -13.75
N GLU A 15 -3.28 4.66 -14.67
CA GLU A 15 -2.21 5.45 -15.28
C GLU A 15 -2.70 6.78 -15.84
N THR A 16 -3.79 6.72 -16.60
CA THR A 16 -4.47 7.88 -17.18
C THR A 16 -5.88 8.02 -16.61
N PRO A 17 -6.50 9.20 -16.67
CA PRO A 17 -7.90 9.37 -16.26
C PRO A 17 -8.89 8.47 -17.03
N GLN A 18 -8.54 8.05 -18.25
CA GLN A 18 -9.37 7.17 -19.09
C GLN A 18 -9.18 5.68 -18.77
N GLY A 19 -8.21 5.33 -17.91
CA GLY A 19 -7.86 3.95 -17.60
C GLY A 19 -6.38 3.65 -17.88
N GLY A 20 -6.08 2.37 -18.11
CA GLY A 20 -4.72 1.86 -18.33
C GLY A 20 -4.34 0.88 -17.24
N HIS A 21 -3.04 0.71 -16.97
CA HIS A 21 -2.65 -0.11 -15.82
C HIS A 21 -3.20 0.46 -14.52
N HIS A 22 -3.61 -0.44 -13.62
CA HIS A 22 -3.87 -0.07 -12.25
C HIS A 22 -2.54 0.22 -11.55
N VAL A 23 -2.49 1.33 -10.84
CA VAL A 23 -1.27 1.85 -10.23
C VAL A 23 -1.53 2.33 -8.81
N VAL A 24 -0.47 2.36 -8.02
CA VAL A 24 -0.40 3.26 -6.85
C VAL A 24 0.39 4.48 -7.30
N LYS A 25 -0.17 5.66 -7.08
CA LYS A 25 0.51 6.94 -7.28
C LYS A 25 0.87 7.54 -5.92
N ALA A 26 1.85 8.44 -5.94
CA ALA A 26 2.21 9.24 -4.79
C ALA A 26 2.32 10.72 -5.15
N VAL A 27 1.93 11.58 -4.20
CA VAL A 27 2.20 13.02 -4.20
C VAL A 27 2.89 13.40 -2.90
N THR A 28 3.66 14.49 -2.94
CA THR A 28 4.42 14.99 -1.79
C THR A 28 3.96 16.36 -1.35
N SER A 29 4.08 16.65 -0.06
CA SER A 29 3.75 17.96 0.53
C SER A 29 4.72 18.33 1.66
N PRO A 30 5.18 19.59 1.76
CA PRO A 30 5.93 20.06 2.91
C PRO A 30 5.06 20.37 4.13
N ASP A 31 3.75 20.60 3.94
CA ASP A 31 2.86 21.25 4.92
C ASP A 31 1.49 20.57 5.11
N LEU A 32 1.26 19.42 4.46
CA LEU A 32 -0.02 18.68 4.41
C LEU A 32 -1.17 19.43 3.71
N ILE A 33 -0.92 20.62 3.16
CA ILE A 33 -1.93 21.46 2.50
C ILE A 33 -1.67 21.50 0.99
N HIS A 34 -0.43 21.78 0.58
CA HIS A 34 -0.04 21.91 -0.82
C HIS A 34 0.63 20.63 -1.29
N TRP A 35 0.01 19.94 -2.24
CA TRP A 35 0.46 18.65 -2.76
C TRP A 35 0.95 18.77 -4.21
N SER A 36 2.07 18.13 -4.52
CA SER A 36 2.73 18.22 -5.84
C SER A 36 3.54 16.95 -6.16
N ASN A 37 4.27 16.98 -7.29
CA ASN A 37 5.16 15.92 -7.76
C ASN A 37 4.51 14.54 -7.90
N PRO A 38 3.38 14.43 -8.64
CA PRO A 38 2.71 13.16 -8.86
C PRO A 38 3.62 12.18 -9.60
N ARG A 39 3.66 10.93 -9.13
CA ARG A 39 4.41 9.84 -9.77
C ARG A 39 3.73 8.51 -9.56
N ILE A 40 3.95 7.57 -10.47
CA ILE A 40 3.58 6.16 -10.27
C ILE A 40 4.66 5.54 -9.40
N VAL A 41 4.26 4.87 -8.32
CA VAL A 41 5.19 4.18 -7.41
C VAL A 41 5.04 2.66 -7.45
N PHE A 42 3.91 2.15 -7.95
CA PHE A 42 3.67 0.73 -8.18
C PHE A 42 2.76 0.55 -9.38
N ARG A 43 2.95 -0.52 -10.14
CA ARG A 43 2.15 -0.85 -11.32
C ARG A 43 1.75 -2.31 -11.29
N ALA A 44 0.45 -2.56 -11.32
CA ALA A 44 -0.08 -3.91 -11.50
C ALA A 44 0.01 -4.33 -12.98
N SER A 45 0.06 -5.64 -13.23
CA SER A 45 0.01 -6.20 -14.59
C SER A 45 -1.34 -5.98 -15.28
N GLN A 46 -2.40 -5.86 -14.49
CA GLN A 46 -3.78 -5.71 -14.97
C GLN A 46 -4.07 -4.28 -15.43
N THR A 47 -4.94 -4.16 -16.43
CA THR A 47 -5.45 -2.89 -16.95
C THR A 47 -6.96 -2.81 -16.78
N GLY A 48 -7.47 -1.58 -16.69
CA GLY A 48 -8.90 -1.35 -16.52
C GLY A 48 -9.21 0.10 -16.19
N THR A 49 -10.33 0.26 -15.48
CA THR A 49 -10.85 1.53 -14.95
C THR A 49 -11.06 1.40 -13.44
N PHE A 50 -11.14 2.53 -12.72
CA PHE A 50 -11.29 2.56 -11.25
C PHE A 50 -10.08 1.99 -10.49
N GLY A 51 -10.27 1.54 -9.24
CA GLY A 51 -9.20 1.12 -8.33
C GLY A 51 -8.48 -0.15 -8.77
N GLY A 52 -9.21 -1.23 -9.04
CA GLY A 52 -8.64 -2.51 -9.47
C GLY A 52 -7.71 -3.15 -8.42
N PRO A 53 -6.66 -3.91 -8.80
CA PRO A 53 -5.75 -4.57 -7.87
C PRO A 53 -4.70 -3.60 -7.26
N THR A 54 -5.08 -2.35 -7.02
CA THR A 54 -4.24 -1.36 -6.33
C THR A 54 -5.00 -0.56 -5.28
N GLU A 55 -6.19 -1.02 -4.88
CA GLU A 55 -7.04 -0.36 -3.88
C GLU A 55 -6.41 -0.34 -2.48
N SER A 56 -6.73 0.71 -1.73
CA SER A 56 -6.32 0.93 -0.33
C SER A 56 -4.82 0.74 -0.05
N PRO A 57 -3.93 1.47 -0.77
CA PRO A 57 -2.50 1.37 -0.53
C PRO A 57 -2.11 1.94 0.84
N PHE A 58 -1.32 1.19 1.60
CA PHE A 58 -0.78 1.60 2.89
C PHE A 58 0.72 1.33 2.95
N VAL A 59 1.52 2.33 3.35
CA VAL A 59 2.99 2.22 3.36
C VAL A 59 3.55 2.36 4.76
N VAL A 60 4.37 1.40 5.16
CA VAL A 60 5.17 1.42 6.40
C VAL A 60 6.64 1.59 6.06
N ALA A 61 7.34 2.43 6.82
CA ALA A 61 8.80 2.49 6.82
C ALA A 61 9.34 1.75 8.05
N ARG A 62 10.24 0.79 7.86
CA ARG A 62 10.84 -0.01 8.92
C ARG A 62 12.22 -0.51 8.49
N ASP A 63 13.21 -0.44 9.39
CA ASP A 63 14.57 -0.94 9.18
C ASP A 63 15.20 -0.53 7.84
N ASN A 64 15.10 0.77 7.53
CA ASN A 64 15.58 1.38 6.27
C ASN A 64 14.94 0.82 4.98
N LYS A 65 13.80 0.12 5.11
CA LYS A 65 12.98 -0.36 3.99
C LYS A 65 11.59 0.26 4.05
N TYR A 66 10.90 0.15 2.92
CA TYR A 66 9.50 0.53 2.76
C TYR A 66 8.68 -0.69 2.34
N TYR A 67 7.49 -0.81 2.92
CA TYR A 67 6.57 -1.91 2.66
C TYR A 67 5.23 -1.35 2.20
N LEU A 68 4.85 -1.62 0.96
CA LEU A 68 3.55 -1.26 0.39
C LEU A 68 2.59 -2.43 0.56
N PHE A 69 1.56 -2.24 1.37
CA PHE A 69 0.40 -3.12 1.50
C PHE A 69 -0.70 -2.62 0.58
N VAL A 70 -1.30 -3.50 -0.23
CA VAL A 70 -2.34 -3.09 -1.19
C VAL A 70 -3.24 -4.26 -1.56
N CYS A 71 -4.52 -3.99 -1.79
CA CYS A 71 -5.48 -4.99 -2.26
C CYS A 71 -5.11 -5.49 -3.66
N THR A 72 -5.10 -6.80 -3.87
CA THR A 72 -4.95 -7.41 -5.20
C THR A 72 -6.29 -7.78 -5.82
N ASN A 73 -7.37 -7.79 -5.02
CA ASN A 73 -8.75 -8.11 -5.44
C ASN A 73 -8.89 -9.45 -6.19
N ALA A 74 -7.97 -10.39 -5.96
CA ALA A 74 -7.97 -11.70 -6.59
C ALA A 74 -7.61 -12.82 -5.58
N PRO A 75 -8.59 -13.34 -4.80
CA PRO A 75 -10.01 -12.91 -4.65
C PRO A 75 -10.19 -11.58 -3.88
N TYR A 76 -11.42 -11.04 -3.81
CA TYR A 76 -11.75 -9.72 -3.21
C TYR A 76 -11.02 -9.41 -1.89
N ASN A 77 -10.98 -10.37 -0.96
CA ASN A 77 -10.26 -10.23 0.32
C ASN A 77 -8.80 -10.68 0.23
N THR A 78 -8.06 -10.16 -0.73
CA THR A 78 -6.63 -10.47 -0.86
C THR A 78 -5.84 -9.19 -0.94
N SER A 79 -4.81 -9.12 -0.10
CA SER A 79 -3.80 -8.08 -0.12
C SER A 79 -2.42 -8.68 -0.30
N ALA A 80 -1.50 -7.88 -0.81
CA ALA A 80 -0.09 -8.22 -0.92
C ALA A 80 0.76 -7.12 -0.27
N ALA A 81 1.94 -7.52 0.22
CA ALA A 81 2.97 -6.60 0.69
C ALA A 81 4.18 -6.67 -0.25
N TYR A 82 4.69 -5.51 -0.68
CA TYR A 82 5.88 -5.38 -1.53
C TYR A 82 6.95 -4.57 -0.81
N VAL A 83 8.21 -5.01 -0.87
CA VAL A 83 9.34 -4.31 -0.23
C VAL A 83 10.14 -3.47 -1.23
N SER A 84 10.65 -2.33 -0.76
CA SER A 84 11.58 -1.49 -1.51
C SER A 84 12.57 -0.75 -0.61
N ASP A 85 13.70 -0.36 -1.20
CA ASP A 85 14.65 0.63 -0.66
C ASP A 85 14.24 2.07 -0.96
N ASP A 86 13.35 2.27 -1.94
CA ASP A 86 12.88 3.58 -2.39
C ASP A 86 11.37 3.71 -2.10
N PRO A 87 10.94 4.70 -1.29
CA PRO A 87 9.52 4.89 -0.98
C PRO A 87 8.67 5.29 -2.21
N PHE A 88 9.30 5.54 -3.35
CA PHE A 88 8.66 5.93 -4.60
C PHE A 88 8.78 4.90 -5.72
N SER A 89 9.30 3.69 -5.44
CA SER A 89 9.47 2.65 -6.45
C SER A 89 9.29 1.26 -5.84
N PHE A 90 8.15 0.63 -6.07
CA PHE A 90 7.82 -0.74 -5.67
C PHE A 90 7.63 -1.63 -6.90
N ASP A 91 8.08 -2.87 -6.82
CA ASP A 91 7.99 -3.84 -7.90
C ASP A 91 7.28 -5.12 -7.42
N ILE A 92 6.43 -5.70 -8.29
CA ILE A 92 5.72 -6.95 -8.02
C ILE A 92 6.69 -8.12 -7.79
N ALA A 93 7.87 -8.08 -8.40
CA ALA A 93 8.94 -9.07 -8.21
C ALA A 93 9.46 -9.10 -6.76
N HIS A 94 9.25 -8.03 -5.98
CA HIS A 94 9.66 -7.92 -4.58
C HIS A 94 8.48 -8.14 -3.62
N THR A 95 7.61 -9.10 -3.94
CA THR A 95 6.52 -9.52 -3.05
C THR A 95 7.09 -10.19 -1.80
N VAL A 96 6.68 -9.70 -0.63
CA VAL A 96 7.03 -10.27 0.69
C VAL A 96 6.01 -11.33 1.09
N MET A 97 4.72 -11.02 0.94
CA MET A 97 3.63 -11.92 1.30
C MET A 97 2.33 -11.56 0.58
N THR A 98 1.43 -12.54 0.49
CA THR A 98 0.01 -12.35 0.21
C THR A 98 -0.80 -12.87 1.39
N PHE A 99 -1.92 -12.23 1.70
CA PHE A 99 -2.69 -12.55 2.90
C PHE A 99 -4.18 -12.18 2.75
N PRO A 100 -5.08 -12.87 3.49
CA PRO A 100 -6.51 -12.61 3.43
C PRO A 100 -6.85 -11.33 4.19
N ALA A 101 -6.94 -10.21 3.48
CA ALA A 101 -7.42 -8.94 3.99
C ALA A 101 -7.88 -8.06 2.84
N HIS A 102 -8.87 -7.23 3.11
CA HIS A 102 -9.26 -6.12 2.24
C HIS A 102 -9.06 -4.81 3.02
N GLY A 103 -8.70 -3.75 2.30
CA GLY A 103 -8.44 -2.44 2.91
C GLY A 103 -7.41 -2.49 4.05
N ALA A 104 -6.34 -3.27 3.89
CA ALA A 104 -5.41 -3.54 4.97
C ALA A 104 -4.60 -2.30 5.38
N GLU A 105 -4.65 -1.95 6.66
CA GLU A 105 -3.79 -0.93 7.27
C GLU A 105 -2.93 -1.57 8.35
N VAL A 106 -1.68 -1.11 8.45
CA VAL A 106 -0.73 -1.63 9.44
C VAL A 106 -0.63 -0.68 10.61
N VAL A 107 -0.78 -1.22 11.82
CA VAL A 107 -0.78 -0.46 13.08
C VAL A 107 0.36 -0.94 13.95
N HIS A 108 1.17 0.00 14.43
CA HIS A 108 2.17 -0.26 15.46
C HIS A 108 1.68 0.27 16.80
N ALA A 109 1.58 -0.61 17.81
CA ALA A 109 1.11 -0.24 19.15
C ALA A 109 1.94 -0.94 20.22
N GLY A 110 2.74 -0.16 20.97
CA GLY A 110 3.74 -0.70 21.88
C GLY A 110 4.82 -1.43 21.09
N ASP A 111 5.13 -2.67 21.50
CA ASP A 111 6.11 -3.54 20.82
C ASP A 111 5.45 -4.48 19.78
N ARG A 112 4.15 -4.28 19.51
CA ARG A 112 3.37 -5.18 18.65
C ARG A 112 2.93 -4.48 17.38
N TRP A 113 2.90 -5.27 16.32
CA TRP A 113 2.38 -4.88 15.02
C TRP A 113 1.11 -5.65 14.72
N TYR A 114 0.17 -4.95 14.09
CA TYR A 114 -1.10 -5.49 13.68
C TYR A 114 -1.38 -5.12 12.23
N VAL A 115 -2.18 -5.94 11.56
CA VAL A 115 -2.78 -5.61 10.28
C VAL A 115 -4.29 -5.67 10.41
N SER A 116 -4.96 -4.64 9.93
CA SER A 116 -6.42 -4.58 9.90
C SER A 116 -6.97 -5.24 8.63
N SER A 117 -8.25 -5.59 8.68
CA SER A 117 -9.03 -5.88 7.48
C SER A 117 -10.42 -5.30 7.62
N CYS A 118 -10.89 -4.68 6.55
CA CYS A 118 -12.27 -4.24 6.39
C CYS A 118 -12.73 -4.55 4.97
N GLY A 119 -14.02 -4.62 4.72
CA GLY A 119 -14.49 -4.86 3.36
C GLY A 119 -15.99 -4.99 3.31
N TRP A 120 -16.52 -4.82 2.12
CA TRP A 120 -17.95 -4.97 1.92
C TRP A 120 -18.35 -6.42 2.20
N GLU A 121 -19.41 -6.59 2.98
CA GLU A 121 -19.96 -7.89 3.39
C GLU A 121 -18.98 -8.77 4.18
N GLN A 122 -17.91 -8.20 4.75
CA GLN A 122 -16.92 -8.93 5.56
C GLN A 122 -17.27 -9.02 7.05
N GLY A 123 -18.39 -8.40 7.47
CA GLY A 123 -18.89 -8.51 8.84
C GLY A 123 -18.24 -7.54 9.84
N GLY A 124 -17.40 -6.61 9.39
CA GLY A 124 -16.88 -5.52 10.23
C GLY A 124 -15.40 -5.21 10.00
N LEU A 125 -14.79 -4.66 11.05
CA LEU A 125 -13.36 -4.39 11.14
C LEU A 125 -12.69 -5.47 12.00
N TYR A 126 -11.62 -6.06 11.48
CA TYR A 126 -10.83 -7.08 12.17
C TYR A 126 -9.38 -6.62 12.31
N LEU A 127 -8.69 -7.22 13.28
CA LEU A 127 -7.27 -7.03 13.52
C LEU A 127 -6.60 -8.39 13.71
N ALA A 128 -5.44 -8.59 13.09
CA ALA A 128 -4.58 -9.75 13.29
C ALA A 128 -3.17 -9.30 13.65
N ASP A 129 -2.42 -10.15 14.34
CA ASP A 129 -0.99 -9.92 14.58
C ASP A 129 -0.22 -9.93 13.25
N LEU A 130 0.64 -8.93 13.06
CA LEU A 130 1.61 -8.87 11.96
C LEU A 130 3.00 -9.13 12.54
N ASN A 131 3.62 -10.25 12.17
CA ASN A 131 4.94 -10.62 12.68
C ASN A 131 6.01 -10.34 11.63
N TRP A 132 7.07 -9.64 12.04
CA TRP A 132 8.25 -9.42 11.20
C TRP A 132 9.25 -10.56 11.41
N ASP A 133 9.69 -11.21 10.33
CA ASP A 133 10.74 -12.22 10.36
C ASP A 133 12.12 -11.55 10.39
N ASP A 134 12.44 -10.95 11.54
CA ASP A 134 13.73 -10.36 11.79
C ASP A 134 14.74 -11.50 11.97
N LYS A 135 15.50 -11.79 10.90
CA LYS A 135 16.66 -12.68 11.02
C LYS A 135 17.65 -12.03 11.99
N THR A 136 17.74 -12.60 13.19
CA THR A 136 18.80 -12.32 14.18
C THR A 136 20.18 -12.66 13.65
#